data_AF-A0A4R3FZT7-F1
#
_entry.id   AF-A0A4R3FZT7-F1
#
_cell.length_a   1.000
_cell.length_b   1.000
_cell.length_c   1.000
_cell.angle_alpha   90.00
_cell.angle_beta   90.00
_cell.angle_gamma   90.00
#
_symmetry.space_group_name_H-M   'P 1'
#
loop_
_entity.id
_entity.type
_entity.pdbx_description
1 polymer ?
#
loop_
_entity_poly.entity_id
_entity_poly.type
_entity_poly.pdbx_seq_one_letter_code
_entity_poly.pdbx_strand_id
1 'polypeptide(L)' 'MPSDTVPNCRFCLANDLLADTPLGENHAFYMLGSIDPELTTSVMIIPRQHSETPFDMTAEEWQ' A
#
# COMPACT_ATOMS: atom_id res chain seq x y z
N MET A 1 -4.48 -20.73 1.75
CA MET A 1 -4.29 -19.37 1.23
C MET A 1 -3.52 -18.62 2.30
N PRO A 2 -2.26 -18.22 2.12
CA PRO A 2 -1.63 -17.38 3.13
C PRO A 2 -2.48 -16.10 3.23
N SER A 3 -2.88 -15.74 4.45
CA SER A 3 -3.61 -14.49 4.68
C SER A 3 -2.82 -13.34 4.06
N ASP A 4 -3.47 -12.53 3.21
CA ASP A 4 -2.91 -11.37 2.50
C ASP A 4 -2.49 -10.21 3.44
N THR A 5 -2.28 -10.51 4.72
CA THR A 5 -2.15 -9.56 5.82
C THR A 5 -1.06 -10.02 6.77
N VAL A 6 -0.08 -9.14 7.00
CA VAL A 6 0.97 -9.34 8.00
C VAL A 6 0.62 -8.52 9.24
N PRO A 7 0.58 -9.13 10.45
CA PRO A 7 0.26 -8.39 11.68
C PRO A 7 1.18 -7.19 11.87
N ASN A 8 0.63 -6.08 12.36
CA ASN A 8 1.33 -4.81 12.60
C ASN A 8 1.95 -4.14 11.36
N CYS A 9 1.69 -4.64 10.15
CA CYS A 9 2.03 -3.90 8.94
C CYS A 9 1.07 -2.73 8.78
N ARG A 10 1.60 -1.49 8.81
CA ARG A 10 0.81 -0.27 8.58
C ARG A 10 0.03 -0.31 7.27
N PHE A 11 0.61 -0.91 6.24
CA PHE A 11 0.10 -0.87 4.87
C PHE A 11 -0.87 -2.02 4.53
N CYS A 12 -0.98 -3.04 5.37
CA CYS A 12 -2.05 -4.02 5.22
C CYS A 12 -3.36 -3.41 5.70
N LEU A 13 -4.28 -3.11 4.76
CA LEU A 13 -5.55 -2.41 5.06
C LEU A 13 -6.39 -3.10 6.15
N ALA A 14 -6.34 -4.43 6.23
CA ALA A 14 -7.08 -5.18 7.25
C ALA A 14 -6.61 -4.92 8.70
N ASN A 15 -5.42 -4.36 8.88
CA ASN A 15 -4.91 -4.02 10.21
C ASN A 15 -5.48 -2.70 10.75
N ASP A 16 -6.07 -1.86 9.89
CA ASP A 16 -6.62 -0.54 10.28
C ASP A 16 -5.60 0.37 10.98
N LEU A 17 -4.35 0.38 10.46
CA LEU A 17 -3.22 1.11 11.02
C LEU A 17 -2.77 2.31 10.16
N LEU A 18 -3.51 2.65 9.11
CA LEU A 18 -3.16 3.79 8.26
C LEU A 18 -3.30 5.11 9.04
N ALA A 19 -2.35 6.02 8.85
CA ALA A 19 -2.40 7.36 9.45
C ALA A 19 -3.29 8.33 8.66
N ASP A 20 -3.62 7.95 7.43
CA ASP A 20 -4.22 8.79 6.40
C ASP A 20 -5.16 7.97 5.50
N THR A 21 -6.07 8.66 4.81
CA THR A 21 -7.05 8.03 3.94
C THR A 21 -6.50 7.89 2.51
N PRO A 22 -6.72 6.74 1.84
CA PRO A 22 -6.36 6.60 0.43
C PRO A 22 -6.95 7.70 -0.46
N LEU A 23 -6.11 8.27 -1.33
CA LEU A 23 -6.47 9.32 -2.28
C LEU A 23 -7.17 8.73 -3.53
N GLY A 24 -6.89 7.48 -3.83
CA GLY A 24 -7.45 6.74 -4.95
C GLY A 24 -6.96 5.29 -4.92
N GLU A 25 -7.67 4.40 -5.59
CA GLU A 25 -7.41 2.97 -5.55
C GLU A 25 -7.89 2.23 -6.80
N ASN A 26 -7.30 1.06 -7.04
CA ASN A 26 -7.78 0.07 -7.99
C ASN A 26 -7.74 -1.33 -7.32
N HIS A 27 -7.83 -2.40 -8.13
CA HIS A 27 -7.86 -3.77 -7.63
C HIS A 27 -6.52 -4.27 -7.09
N ALA A 28 -5.39 -3.69 -7.52
CA ALA A 28 -4.04 -4.13 -7.15
C ALA A 28 -3.34 -3.16 -6.19
N PHE A 29 -3.65 -1.85 -6.27
CA PHE A 29 -2.98 -0.80 -5.52
C PHE A 29 -3.95 0.22 -4.92
N TYR A 30 -3.44 0.95 -3.94
CA TYR A 30 -4.02 2.18 -3.42
C TYR A 30 -2.93 3.24 -3.25
N MET A 31 -3.34 4.50 -3.22
CA MET A 31 -2.43 5.64 -3.12
C MET A 31 -2.61 6.36 -1.80
N LEU A 32 -1.50 6.65 -1.12
CA LEU A 32 -1.45 7.51 0.05
C LEU A 32 -0.73 8.82 -0.26
N GLY A 33 -1.21 9.90 0.35
CA GLY A 33 -0.48 11.16 0.35
C GLY A 33 0.74 11.08 1.26
N SER A 34 1.76 11.88 0.99
CA SER A 34 2.84 12.06 1.94
C SER A 34 2.32 12.66 3.24
N ILE A 35 2.73 12.08 4.38
CA ILE A 35 2.51 12.67 5.71
C ILE A 35 3.59 13.70 6.07
N ASP A 36 4.64 13.80 5.26
CA ASP A 36 5.72 14.77 5.46
C ASP A 36 5.24 16.17 5.01
N PRO A 37 5.22 17.17 5.90
CA PRO A 37 4.75 18.52 5.58
C PRO A 37 5.64 19.25 4.56
N GLU A 38 6.88 18.81 4.33
CA GLU A 38 7.76 19.39 3.30
C GLU A 38 7.49 18.80 1.90
N LEU A 39 6.88 17.61 1.83
CA LEU A 39 6.64 16.84 0.60
C LEU A 39 5.14 16.74 0.27
N THR A 40 4.44 17.86 0.29
CA THR A 40 2.97 17.93 0.16
C THR A 40 2.39 17.41 -1.16
N THR A 41 3.19 17.33 -2.23
CA THR A 41 2.75 16.84 -3.54
C THR A 41 3.21 15.42 -3.84
N SER A 42 3.88 14.76 -2.89
CA SER A 42 4.37 13.39 -3.05
C SER A 42 3.29 12.39 -2.67
N VAL A 43 3.25 11.28 -3.40
CA VAL A 43 2.34 10.16 -3.16
C VAL A 43 3.12 8.84 -3.10
N MET A 44 2.59 7.89 -2.34
CA MET A 44 3.06 6.51 -2.33
C MET A 44 2.01 5.62 -2.99
N ILE A 45 2.43 4.81 -3.95
CA ILE A 45 1.61 3.75 -4.54
C ILE A 45 1.95 2.47 -3.81
N ILE A 46 0.94 1.83 -3.22
CA ILE A 46 1.12 0.71 -2.31
C ILE A 46 0.30 -0.48 -2.81
N PRO A 47 0.91 -1.67 -2.99
CA PRO A 47 0.18 -2.88 -3.34
C PRO A 47 -0.79 -3.29 -2.23
N ARG A 48 -1.93 -3.85 -2.61
CA ARG A 48 -2.87 -4.44 -1.66
C ARG A 48 -2.35 -5.74 -1.07
N GLN A 49 -1.63 -6.53 -1.86
CA GLN A 49 -0.96 -7.74 -1.38
C GLN A 49 0.31 -7.37 -0.64
N HIS A 50 0.50 -7.92 0.56
CA HIS A 50 1.74 -7.71 1.29
C HIS A 50 2.93 -8.34 0.54
N SER A 51 4.00 -7.58 0.42
CA SER A 51 5.25 -7.98 -0.20
C SER A 51 6.40 -7.39 0.63
N GLU A 52 7.41 -8.21 0.92
CA GLU A 52 8.59 -7.78 1.68
C GLU A 52 9.64 -7.15 0.76
N THR A 53 9.65 -7.56 -0.51
CA THR A 53 10.58 -7.06 -1.51
C THR A 53 9.84 -6.59 -2.76
N PRO A 54 10.32 -5.53 -3.44
CA PRO A 54 9.68 -5.03 -4.67
C PRO A 54 9.68 -6.06 -5.82
N PHE A 55 10.38 -7.19 -5.66
CA PHE A 55 10.46 -8.29 -6.62
C PHE A 55 9.37 -9.35 -6.41
N ASP A 56 8.62 -9.27 -5.31
CA ASP A 56 7.52 -10.20 -5.03
C ASP A 56 6.24 -9.87 -5.80
N MET A 57 6.23 -8.76 -6.55
CA MET A 57 5.12 -8.37 -7.42
C MET A 57 5.10 -9.20 -8.70
N THR A 58 3.92 -9.70 -9.04
CA THR A 58 3.64 -10.43 -10.28
C THR A 58 3.59 -9.48 -11.47
N ALA A 59 3.79 -10.02 -12.68
CA ALA A 59 3.69 -9.21 -13.91
C ALA A 59 2.29 -8.61 -14.14
N GLU A 60 1.24 -9.25 -13.61
CA GLU A 60 -0.14 -8.76 -13.68
C GLU A 60 -0.36 -7.54 -12.78
N GLU A 61 0.30 -7.49 -11.62
CA GLU A 61 0.30 -6.32 -10.75
C GLU A 61 1.08 -5.14 -11.37
N TRP A 62 2.03 -5.39 -12.28
CA TRP A 62 2.76 -4.31 -12.95
C TRP A 62 2.04 -3.68 -14.16
N GLN A 63 0.87 -4.20 -14.57
CA GLN A 63 0.09 -3.69 -15.71
C GLN A 63 -0.83 -2.52 -15.33
#